data_AF-X6PFD9-F1
#
_entry.id   AF-X6PFD9-F1
#
_cell.length_a   1.000
_cell.length_b   1.000
_cell.length_c   1.000
_cell.angle_alpha   90.00
_cell.angle_beta   90.00
_cell.angle_gamma   90.00
#
_symmetry.space_group_name_H-M   'P 1'
#
loop_
_entity.id
_entity.type
_entity.pdbx_description
1 polymer ?
#
loop_
_entity_poly.entity_id
_entity_poly.type
_entity_poly.pdbx_seq_one_letter_code
_entity_poly.pdbx_strand_id
1 'polypeptide(L)'
;MCLHILWNILKYPKHIKYRQIHKQALYNYLSNKCHTLCADFDQVLINMGIILQHYGFKKGYDDNWYYKYDRIQLLHLWNCYRYWINEQIMYVFTLLLLIK
;
A
#
# COMPACT_ATOMS: atom_id res chain seq x y z
N MET A 1 -5.75 0.92 -0.19
CA MET A 1 -4.76 0.67 -1.27
C MET A 1 -3.73 -0.36 -0.84
N CYS A 2 -3.07 -0.18 0.29
CA CYS A 2 -1.99 -1.05 0.76
C CYS A 2 -2.38 -2.54 0.89
N LEU A 3 -3.53 -2.85 1.51
CA LEU A 3 -4.03 -4.23 1.61
C LEU A 3 -4.30 -4.87 0.24
N HIS A 4 -4.82 -4.10 -0.72
CA HIS A 4 -5.11 -4.63 -2.06
C HIS A 4 -3.82 -4.95 -2.84
N ILE A 5 -2.79 -4.11 -2.71
CA ILE A 5 -1.46 -4.37 -3.29
C ILE A 5 -0.87 -5.64 -2.69
N LEU A 6 -0.83 -5.73 -1.35
CA LEU A 6 -0.32 -6.91 -0.64
C LEU A 6 -1.08 -8.18 -1.04
N TRP A 7 -2.41 -8.13 -1.05
CA TRP A 7 -3.25 -9.26 -1.44
C TRP A 7 -3.00 -9.73 -2.86
N ASN A 8 -2.85 -8.81 -3.82
CA ASN A 8 -2.59 -9.17 -5.21
C ASN A 8 -1.24 -9.91 -5.37
N ILE A 9 -0.20 -9.49 -4.64
CA ILE A 9 1.12 -10.15 -4.68
C ILE A 9 1.06 -11.52 -4.00
N LEU A 10 0.38 -11.63 -2.86
CA LEU A 10 0.21 -12.89 -2.13
C LEU A 10 -0.59 -13.92 -2.92
N LYS A 11 -1.67 -13.47 -3.58
CA LYS A 11 -2.56 -14.33 -4.37
C LYS A 11 -1.93 -14.75 -5.70
N TYR A 12 -1.18 -13.87 -6.35
CA TYR A 12 -0.59 -14.11 -7.67
C TYR A 12 0.92 -13.86 -7.69
N PRO A 13 1.70 -14.65 -6.93
CA PRO A 13 3.12 -14.36 -6.74
C PRO A 13 3.92 -14.42 -8.04
N LYS A 14 3.53 -15.25 -9.01
CA LYS A 14 4.25 -15.36 -10.30
C LYS A 14 3.93 -14.22 -11.29
N HIS A 15 2.94 -13.38 -11.02
CA HIS A 15 2.48 -12.37 -11.97
C HIS A 15 3.28 -11.07 -11.79
N ILE A 16 4.20 -10.80 -12.72
CA ILE A 16 5.09 -9.64 -12.67
C ILE A 16 4.34 -8.31 -12.64
N LYS A 17 3.14 -8.25 -13.24
CA LYS A 17 2.27 -7.06 -13.23
C LYS A 17 1.97 -6.56 -11.81
N TYR A 18 1.77 -7.45 -10.83
CA TYR A 18 1.48 -7.04 -9.45
C TYR A 18 2.71 -6.64 -8.65
N ARG A 19 3.90 -6.84 -9.22
CA ARG A 19 5.18 -6.39 -8.67
C ARG A 19 5.57 -4.99 -9.16
N GLN A 20 4.69 -4.33 -9.91
CA GLN A 20 4.92 -3.02 -10.51
C GLN A 20 3.75 -2.08 -10.21
N ILE A 21 4.06 -0.83 -9.85
CA ILE A 21 3.06 0.22 -9.65
C ILE A 21 3.48 1.45 -10.43
N HIS A 22 2.65 1.85 -11.38
CA HIS A 22 2.91 3.01 -12.21
C HIS A 22 2.77 4.32 -11.41
N LYS A 23 3.76 5.21 -11.48
CA LYS A 23 3.80 6.50 -10.76
C LYS A 23 2.52 7.30 -10.99
N GLN A 24 2.13 7.49 -12.25
CA GLN A 24 0.95 8.30 -12.57
C GLN A 24 -0.34 7.68 -12.04
N ALA A 25 -0.46 6.35 -12.08
CA ALA A 25 -1.65 5.68 -11.57
C ALA A 25 -1.75 5.81 -10.04
N LEU A 26 -0.60 5.68 -9.36
CA LEU A 26 -0.50 5.91 -7.92
C LEU A 26 -0.86 7.35 -7.55
N TYR A 27 -0.27 8.32 -8.25
CA TYR A 27 -0.50 9.75 -8.02
C TYR A 27 -1.97 10.12 -8.23
N ASN A 28 -2.56 9.73 -9.38
CA ASN A 28 -3.95 10.02 -9.69
C ASN A 28 -4.91 9.39 -8.67
N TYR A 29 -4.64 8.14 -8.26
CA TYR A 29 -5.46 7.49 -7.24
C TYR A 29 -5.38 8.21 -5.89
N LEU A 30 -4.18 8.56 -5.42
CA LEU A 30 -3.99 9.25 -4.15
C LEU A 30 -4.60 10.65 -4.20
N SER A 31 -4.41 11.39 -5.29
CA SER A 31 -4.92 12.75 -5.47
C SER A 31 -6.45 12.76 -5.39
N ASN A 32 -7.11 11.88 -6.14
CA ASN A 32 -8.57 11.74 -6.09
C ASN A 32 -9.07 11.37 -4.69
N LYS A 33 -8.36 10.46 -4.01
CA LYS A 33 -8.74 10.03 -2.67
C LYS A 33 -8.53 11.12 -1.61
N CYS A 34 -7.43 11.86 -1.67
CA CYS A 34 -7.17 13.00 -0.79
C CYS A 34 -8.20 14.11 -1.00
N HIS A 35 -8.57 14.40 -2.25
CA HIS A 35 -9.62 15.36 -2.56
C HIS A 35 -10.97 14.94 -1.94
N THR A 36 -11.32 13.66 -2.02
CA THR A 36 -12.57 13.14 -1.44
C THR A 36 -12.58 13.21 0.09
N LEU A 37 -11.41 13.04 0.73
CA LEU A 37 -11.28 12.99 2.19
C LEU A 37 -10.80 14.31 2.80
N CYS A 38 -10.63 15.37 2.01
CA CYS A 38 -10.00 16.63 2.42
C CYS A 38 -8.67 16.42 3.18
N ALA A 39 -7.85 15.48 2.71
CA ALA A 39 -6.57 15.12 3.32
C ALA A 39 -5.40 15.81 2.64
N ASP A 40 -4.33 16.09 3.38
CA ASP A 40 -3.07 16.60 2.84
C ASP A 40 -2.46 15.58 1.86
N PHE A 41 -2.40 15.96 0.59
CA PHE A 41 -1.90 15.11 -0.47
C PHE A 41 -0.40 14.81 -0.35
N ASP A 42 0.41 15.81 -0.01
CA ASP A 42 1.87 15.65 0.07
C ASP A 42 2.24 14.73 1.23
N GLN A 43 1.57 14.90 2.37
CA GLN A 43 1.76 14.01 3.52
C GLN A 43 1.36 12.57 3.19
N VAL A 44 0.21 12.37 2.51
CA VAL A 44 -0.25 11.04 2.10
C VAL A 44 0.69 10.40 1.09
N LEU A 45 1.24 11.18 0.14
CA LEU A 45 2.19 10.70 -0.86
C LEU A 45 3.50 10.22 -0.22
N ILE A 46 4.05 10.99 0.73
CA ILE A 46 5.25 10.62 1.50
C ILE A 46 5.00 9.32 2.29
N ASN A 47 3.89 9.27 3.03
CA ASN A 47 3.52 8.10 3.83
C ASN A 47 3.36 6.85 2.96
N MET A 48 2.72 6.98 1.79
CA MET A 48 2.57 5.88 0.86
C MET A 48 3.94 5.38 0.36
N GLY A 49 4.88 6.28 0.07
CA GLY A 49 6.24 5.92 -0.30
C GLY A 49 6.95 5.09 0.77
N ILE A 50 6.85 5.50 2.03
CA ILE A 50 7.41 4.77 3.18
C ILE A 50 6.81 3.36 3.30
N ILE A 51 5.47 3.26 3.16
CA ILE A 51 4.77 1.97 3.22
C ILE A 51 5.21 1.04 2.10
N LEU A 52 5.34 1.55 0.87
CA LEU A 52 5.81 0.77 -0.28
C LEU A 52 7.24 0.26 -0.05
N GLN A 53 8.13 1.10 0.47
CA GLN A 53 9.50 0.69 0.82
C GLN A 53 9.51 -0.40 1.89
N HIS A 54 8.68 -0.26 2.93
CA HIS A 54 8.55 -1.27 3.98
C HIS A 54 8.08 -2.63 3.41
N TYR A 55 7.20 -2.63 2.41
CA TYR A 55 6.79 -3.86 1.72
C TYR A 55 7.87 -4.45 0.81
N GLY A 56 8.93 -3.71 0.52
CA GLY A 56 10.04 -4.13 -0.35
C GLY A 56 9.95 -3.58 -1.77
N PHE A 57 9.17 -2.53 -2.03
CA PHE A 57 9.21 -1.81 -3.29
C PHE A 57 10.35 -0.77 -3.31
N LYS A 58 10.92 -0.55 -4.50
CA LYS A 58 11.89 0.52 -4.77
C LYS A 58 11.46 1.28 -6.01
N LYS A 59 11.84 2.56 -6.12
CA LYS A 59 11.68 3.30 -7.36
C LYS A 59 12.66 2.80 -8.43
N GLY A 60 12.19 2.67 -9.66
CA GLY A 60 13.01 2.48 -10.86
C GLY A 60 13.48 3.82 -11.44
N TYR A 61 14.22 3.75 -12.55
CA TYR A 61 14.71 4.93 -13.28
C TYR A 61 13.57 5.78 -13.89
N ASP A 62 12.44 5.16 -14.16
CA ASP A 62 11.21 5.79 -14.68
C ASP A 62 10.27 6.26 -13.56
N ASP A 63 10.77 6.32 -12.31
CA ASP A 63 10.02 6.62 -11.09
C ASP A 63 8.87 5.65 -10.75
N ASN A 64 8.68 4.57 -11.50
CA ASN A 64 7.70 3.54 -11.15
C ASN A 64 8.20 2.72 -9.95
N TRP A 65 7.28 2.13 -9.20
CA TRP A 65 7.64 1.28 -8.07
C TRP A 65 7.73 -0.17 -8.49
N TYR A 66 8.83 -0.82 -8.15
CA TYR A 66 9.12 -2.22 -8.44
C TYR A 66 9.39 -2.99 -7.17
N TYR A 67 8.81 -4.18 -7.05
CA TYR A 67 9.16 -5.10 -5.98
C TYR A 67 10.63 -5.52 -6.14
N LYS A 68 11.45 -5.29 -5.11
CA LYS A 68 12.92 -5.40 -5.17
C LYS A 68 13.42 -6.84 -5.36
N TYR A 69 12.68 -7.83 -4.88
CA TYR A 69 13.15 -9.21 -4.79
C TYR A 69 12.61 -10.09 -5.92
N ASP A 70 13.51 -10.83 -6.58
CA ASP A 70 13.15 -11.80 -7.62
C ASP A 70 12.25 -12.91 -7.06
N ARG A 71 12.57 -13.36 -5.84
CA ARG A 71 11.75 -14.27 -5.03
C ARG A 71 10.88 -13.45 -4.09
N ILE A 72 9.58 -13.69 -4.14
CA ILE A 72 8.63 -13.04 -3.24
C ILE A 72 8.89 -13.48 -1.81
N GLN A 73 9.03 -12.51 -0.91
CA GLN A 73 9.13 -12.75 0.52
C GLN A 73 7.72 -12.94 1.11
N LEU A 74 7.11 -14.11 0.86
CA LEU A 74 5.73 -14.40 1.24
C LEU A 74 5.47 -14.17 2.74
N LEU A 75 6.39 -14.61 3.60
CA LEU A 75 6.26 -14.45 5.05
C LEU A 75 6.24 -12.97 5.46
N HIS A 76 7.14 -12.15 4.91
CA HIS A 76 7.20 -10.71 5.17
C HIS A 76 5.90 -10.03 4.73
N LEU A 77 5.47 -10.28 3.50
CA LEU A 77 4.25 -9.68 2.95
C LEU A 77 2.99 -10.14 3.69
N TRP A 78 2.94 -11.39 4.14
CA TRP A 78 1.86 -11.91 4.96
C TRP A 78 1.79 -11.21 6.32
N ASN A 79 2.94 -11.01 6.97
CA ASN A 79 3.02 -10.28 8.23
C ASN A 79 2.58 -8.82 8.05
N CYS A 80 3.01 -8.17 6.98
CA CYS A 80 2.53 -6.84 6.61
C CYS A 80 1.00 -6.82 6.42
N TYR A 81 0.46 -7.80 5.69
CA TYR A 81 -0.98 -7.90 5.42
C TYR A 81 -1.79 -8.04 6.72
N ARG A 82 -1.35 -8.94 7.61
CA ARG A 82 -1.97 -9.15 8.91
C ARG A 82 -1.93 -7.89 9.78
N TYR A 83 -0.79 -7.19 9.82
CA TYR A 83 -0.65 -5.94 10.55
C TYR A 83 -1.68 -4.89 10.09
N TRP A 84 -1.75 -4.65 8.78
CA TRP A 84 -2.67 -3.63 8.23
C TRP A 84 -4.15 -3.99 8.36
N ILE A 85 -4.52 -5.28 8.34
CA ILE A 85 -5.89 -5.70 8.66
C ILE A 85 -6.23 -5.37 10.11
N ASN A 86 -5.34 -5.71 11.04
CA ASN A 86 -5.58 -5.49 12.46
C ASN A 86 -5.70 -4.00 12.79
N GLU A 87 -4.84 -3.16 12.20
CA GLU A 87 -4.94 -1.70 12.32
C GLU A 87 -6.30 -1.19 11.85
N GLN A 88 -6.78 -1.61 10.68
CA GLN A 88 -8.10 -1.19 10.18
C GLN A 88 -9.24 -1.59 11.13
N ILE A 89 -9.20 -2.82 11.64
CA ILE A 89 -10.18 -3.33 12.59
C ILE A 89 -10.15 -2.49 13.88
N MET A 90 -8.96 -2.18 14.39
CA MET A 90 -8.79 -1.35 15.59
C MET A 90 -9.41 0.05 15.40
N TYR A 91 -9.10 0.74 14.29
CA TYR A 91 -9.68 2.05 14.01
C TYR A 91 -11.21 2.02 13.95
N VAL A 92 -11.80 0.96 13.38
CA VAL A 92 -13.26 0.77 13.35
C VAL A 92 -13.82 0.62 14.77
N PHE A 93 -13.20 -0.20 15.61
CA PHE A 93 -13.64 -0.36 17.00
C PHE A 93 -13.50 0.93 17.82
N THR A 94 -12.37 1.63 17.70
CA THR A 94 -12.16 2.92 18.38
C THR A 94 -13.22 3.94 17.96
N LEU A 95 -13.52 4.04 16.67
CA LEU A 95 -14.57 4.95 16.18
C LEU A 95 -15.95 4.58 16.75
N LEU A 96 -16.30 3.29 16.77
CA LEU A 96 -17.56 2.81 17.36
C LEU A 96 -17.68 3.13 18.86
N LEU A 97 -16.58 3.08 19.59
CA LEU A 97 -16.55 3.42 21.02
C LEU A 97 -16.67 4.92 21.27
N LEU A 98 -16.19 5.77 20.37
CA LEU A 98 -16.26 7.23 20.50
C LEU A 98 -17.61 7.83 20.12
N ILE A 99 -18.43 7.09 19.35
CA ILE A 99 -19.77 7.52 18.90
C ILE A 99 -20.87 7.04 19.88
N LYS A 100 -20.53 6.12 20.78
CA LYS A 100 -21.41 5.69 21.88
C LYS A 100 -21.28 6.59 23.09
#